data_AF-A0A2J8IS85-F1
#
_entry.id   AF-A0A2J8IS85-F1
#
_cell.length_a   1.000
_cell.length_b   1.000
_cell.length_c   1.000
_cell.angle_alpha   90.00
_cell.angle_beta   90.00
_cell.angle_gamma   90.00
#
_symmetry.space_group_name_H-M   'P 1'
#
loop_
_entity.id
_entity.type
_entity.pdbx_description
1 polymer ?
#
loop_
_entity_poly.entity_id
_entity_poly.type
_entity_poly.pdbx_seq_one_letter_code
_entity_poly.pdbx_strand_id
1 'polypeptide(L)'
;MGESIPLAAPVPVEQAVLETFFSHLGGQSFFSRKDSIRTIYTSLHNELKKVVTGRGALGGTAPHVEELLSHLSEQLCFFVQARMEIADFYEKMYTLSTQKFINAEELVGLLDAIMKKYSSRFHHPILSPLESSFQLEVDVLCHLLKAQAQVSEWKFLPSLVNLHSAHTKLQTWGQIFEKQRETKKHLFGGQSQKAVQPPHLFLWLMKLKNMLLAKFSFYFHEALSRQTTASEMKTLTAKANPDFFGKISSFIRKYDAANVSLIFDNRGSESFQGHGYHHPHSYREAPKGVDQYPAVVSLPSDRPVMHWPNVIMIMTDRTSDLNSLEKVVHFYDDKVQSTYFLTRPEPHFTIVVIFESKKSERDSHFISFLNELSLALKNPKVFASLKPGCKG
;
A
#
# COMPACT_ATOMS: atom_id res chain seq x y z
N MET A 1 23.30 8.91 15.96
CA MET A 1 24.00 9.12 14.68
C MET A 1 23.21 8.38 13.61
N GLY A 2 22.29 9.08 12.95
CA GLY A 2 21.44 8.51 11.91
C GLY A 2 22.12 8.68 10.56
N GLU A 3 22.66 7.59 10.02
CA GLU A 3 23.02 7.57 8.61
C GLU A 3 21.73 7.72 7.79
N SER A 4 21.64 8.80 7.03
CA SER A 4 20.59 9.02 6.05
C SER A 4 20.77 8.02 4.90
N ILE A 5 20.22 6.82 5.07
CA ILE A 5 20.10 5.81 4.02
C ILE A 5 19.27 6.43 2.89
N PRO A 6 19.71 6.39 1.62
CA PRO A 6 19.10 7.15 0.55
C PRO A 6 17.67 6.66 0.30
N LEU A 7 16.69 7.48 0.69
CA LEU A 7 15.31 7.35 0.23
C LEU A 7 15.32 7.54 -1.29
N ALA A 8 14.99 6.48 -2.03
CA ALA A 8 14.60 6.54 -3.44
C ALA A 8 15.59 7.24 -4.39
N ALA A 9 16.73 6.61 -4.73
CA ALA A 9 17.58 7.08 -5.84
C ALA A 9 16.70 7.54 -7.03
N PRO A 10 16.99 8.70 -7.67
CA PRO A 10 16.17 9.23 -8.74
C PRO A 10 15.95 8.14 -9.79
N VAL A 11 14.74 8.06 -10.33
CA VAL A 11 14.45 7.11 -11.40
C VAL A 11 15.46 7.36 -12.53
N PRO A 12 16.06 6.34 -13.17
CA PRO A 12 17.13 6.53 -14.15
C PRO A 12 16.83 7.54 -15.26
N VAL A 13 15.54 7.71 -15.61
CA VAL A 13 15.05 8.73 -16.55
C VAL A 13 15.20 10.14 -16.00
N GLU A 14 14.85 10.36 -14.73
CA GLU A 14 14.97 11.67 -14.09
C GLU A 14 16.41 12.08 -13.92
N GLN A 15 17.25 11.14 -13.49
CA GLN A 15 18.68 11.36 -13.40
C GLN A 15 19.25 11.76 -14.78
N ALA A 16 18.88 11.03 -15.85
CA ALA A 16 19.37 11.34 -17.20
C ALA A 16 18.91 12.72 -17.71
N VAL A 17 17.63 13.09 -17.51
CA VAL A 17 17.10 14.37 -17.96
C VAL A 17 17.72 15.53 -17.18
N LEU A 18 17.82 15.41 -15.86
CA LEU A 18 18.43 16.43 -15.01
C LEU A 18 19.93 16.57 -15.32
N GLU A 19 20.69 15.46 -15.40
CA GLU A 19 22.11 15.51 -15.78
C GLU A 19 22.33 16.15 -17.15
N THR A 20 21.47 15.84 -18.14
CA THR A 20 21.55 16.45 -19.47
C THR A 20 21.30 17.95 -19.41
N PHE A 21 20.23 18.39 -18.72
CA PHE A 21 19.88 19.80 -18.60
C PHE A 21 20.99 20.62 -17.91
N PHE A 22 21.55 20.10 -16.82
CA PHE A 22 22.59 20.80 -16.07
C PHE A 22 23.98 20.75 -16.70
N SER A 23 24.28 19.69 -17.46
CA SER A 23 25.48 19.65 -18.30
C SER A 23 25.49 20.80 -19.32
N HIS A 24 24.33 21.12 -19.90
CA HIS A 24 24.18 22.25 -20.82
C HIS A 24 24.27 23.63 -20.13
N LEU A 25 24.02 23.69 -18.81
CA LEU A 25 24.17 24.90 -18.00
C LEU A 25 25.58 25.08 -17.41
N GLY A 26 26.52 24.17 -17.69
CA GLY A 26 27.89 24.22 -17.16
C GLY A 26 28.01 23.82 -15.69
N GLY A 27 27.01 23.13 -15.12
CA GLY A 27 27.00 22.69 -13.72
C GLY A 27 27.82 21.41 -13.47
N GLN A 28 28.31 21.22 -12.24
CA GLN A 28 28.93 19.96 -11.81
C GLN A 28 27.87 18.85 -11.64
N SER A 29 28.31 17.58 -11.67
CA SER A 29 27.44 16.43 -11.42
C SER A 29 26.78 16.52 -10.03
N PHE A 30 25.44 16.60 -9.99
CA PHE A 30 24.65 16.76 -8.77
C PHE A 30 24.38 15.45 -8.02
N PHE A 31 24.59 14.29 -8.65
CA PHE A 31 24.21 12.99 -8.10
C PHE A 31 25.44 12.23 -7.56
N SER A 32 26.05 12.75 -6.49
CA SER A 32 27.07 12.01 -5.74
C SER A 32 26.42 10.96 -4.84
N ARG A 33 27.01 9.75 -4.75
CA ARG A 33 26.48 8.64 -3.94
C ARG A 33 26.41 8.92 -2.43
N LYS A 34 27.04 9.99 -1.94
CA LYS A 34 27.10 10.33 -0.51
C LYS A 34 26.03 11.32 -0.05
N ASP A 35 25.33 11.99 -0.96
CA ASP A 35 24.38 13.03 -0.60
C ASP A 35 22.96 12.50 -0.41
N SER A 36 22.26 13.02 0.59
CA SER A 36 20.85 12.71 0.77
C SER A 36 20.02 13.31 -0.36
N ILE A 37 18.92 12.66 -0.72
CA ILE A 37 18.01 13.13 -1.78
C ILE A 37 17.46 14.53 -1.50
N ARG A 38 17.17 14.82 -0.24
CA ARG A 38 16.77 16.16 0.18
C ARG A 38 17.86 17.18 -0.12
N THR A 39 19.12 16.86 0.19
CA THR A 39 20.27 17.73 -0.10
C THR A 39 20.43 17.97 -1.60
N ILE A 40 20.31 16.90 -2.41
CA ILE A 40 20.41 16.97 -3.88
C ILE A 40 19.32 17.89 -4.43
N TYR A 41 18.05 17.66 -4.10
CA TYR A 41 16.94 18.48 -4.58
C TYR A 41 16.97 19.91 -4.04
N THR A 42 17.43 20.13 -2.81
CA THR A 42 17.58 21.49 -2.26
C THR A 42 18.66 22.27 -3.02
N SER A 43 19.81 21.64 -3.29
CA SER A 43 20.88 22.23 -4.10
C SER A 43 20.39 22.55 -5.51
N LEU A 44 19.70 21.60 -6.14
CA LEU A 44 19.09 21.74 -7.46
C LEU A 44 18.11 22.92 -7.52
N HIS A 45 17.24 23.03 -6.52
CA HIS A 45 16.27 24.13 -6.42
C HIS A 45 16.94 25.50 -6.32
N ASN A 46 18.04 25.59 -5.55
CA ASN A 46 18.77 26.84 -5.38
C ASN A 46 19.49 27.27 -6.68
N GLU A 47 20.08 26.33 -7.42
CA GLU A 47 20.71 26.63 -8.72
C GLU A 47 19.66 27.05 -9.75
N LEU A 48 18.52 26.36 -9.84
CA LEU A 48 17.44 26.75 -10.74
C LEU A 48 16.89 28.14 -10.40
N LYS A 49 16.74 28.45 -9.11
CA LYS A 49 16.32 29.79 -8.68
C LYS A 49 17.30 30.88 -9.12
N LYS A 50 18.61 30.65 -9.05
CA LYS A 50 19.61 31.61 -9.52
C LYS A 50 19.40 31.93 -11.01
N VAL A 51 19.15 30.91 -11.84
CA VAL A 51 18.85 31.08 -13.27
C VAL A 51 17.57 31.88 -13.49
N VAL A 52 16.51 31.61 -12.71
CA VAL A 52 15.24 32.35 -12.81
C VAL A 52 15.38 33.81 -12.35
N THR A 53 16.17 34.09 -11.31
CA THR A 53 16.39 35.44 -10.77
C THR A 53 17.43 36.26 -11.53
N GLY A 54 18.30 35.60 -12.31
CA GLY A 54 19.38 36.22 -13.08
C GLY A 54 18.95 37.10 -14.26
N ARG A 55 17.66 37.44 -14.36
CA ARG A 55 16.99 38.26 -15.40
C ARG A 55 17.62 39.62 -15.75
N GLY A 56 18.73 40.03 -15.12
CA GLY A 56 19.24 41.41 -15.20
C GLY A 56 20.68 41.57 -15.69
N ALA A 57 21.43 40.51 -15.94
CA ALA A 57 22.83 40.64 -16.33
C ALA A 57 23.16 39.69 -17.47
N LEU A 58 22.92 40.12 -18.72
CA LEU A 58 23.71 39.85 -19.93
C LEU A 58 22.84 40.25 -21.14
N GLY A 59 23.27 41.28 -21.87
CA GLY A 59 22.70 41.63 -23.18
C GLY A 59 23.15 40.63 -24.24
N GLY A 60 22.63 39.40 -24.16
CA GLY A 60 22.96 38.29 -25.04
C GLY A 60 22.24 38.33 -26.40
N THR A 61 22.86 37.75 -27.42
CA THR A 61 22.44 37.76 -28.83
C THR A 61 21.24 36.84 -29.17
N ALA A 62 20.59 36.21 -28.17
CA ALA A 62 19.51 35.24 -28.39
C ALA A 62 18.40 35.29 -27.30
N PRO A 63 17.58 36.37 -27.25
CA PRO A 63 16.60 36.60 -26.18
C PRO A 63 15.54 35.49 -26.03
N HIS A 64 15.19 34.79 -27.13
CA HIS A 64 14.20 33.70 -27.07
C HIS A 64 14.73 32.44 -26.37
N VAL A 65 16.05 32.21 -26.41
CA VAL A 65 16.68 31.07 -25.73
C VAL A 65 16.76 31.32 -24.23
N GLU A 66 17.05 32.55 -23.83
CA GLU A 66 17.06 32.96 -22.42
C GLU A 66 15.66 32.91 -21.79
N GLU A 67 14.63 33.33 -22.52
CA GLU A 67 13.24 33.22 -22.09
C GLU A 67 12.80 31.75 -21.92
N LEU A 68 13.15 30.90 -22.89
CA LEU A 68 12.90 29.46 -22.82
C LEU A 68 13.62 28.82 -21.63
N LEU A 69 14.90 29.13 -21.41
CA LEU A 69 15.67 28.62 -20.27
C LEU A 69 15.11 29.07 -18.93
N SER A 70 14.68 30.33 -18.82
CA SER A 70 14.01 30.84 -17.62
C SER A 70 12.70 30.10 -17.37
N HIS A 71 11.88 29.87 -18.41
CA HIS A 71 10.62 29.16 -18.30
C HIS A 71 10.80 27.70 -17.90
N LEU A 72 11.75 26.99 -18.52
CA LEU A 72 12.09 25.61 -18.16
C LEU A 72 12.62 25.52 -16.72
N SER A 73 13.45 26.47 -16.29
CA SER A 73 14.01 26.49 -14.94
C SER A 73 12.93 26.71 -13.87
N GLU A 74 11.93 27.55 -14.15
CA GLU A 74 10.77 27.73 -13.28
C GLU A 74 9.95 26.44 -13.16
N GLN A 75 9.65 25.78 -14.27
CA GLN A 75 8.95 24.50 -14.25
C GLN A 75 9.73 23.41 -13.50
N LEU A 76 11.04 23.35 -13.70
CA LEU A 76 11.92 22.45 -12.94
C LEU A 76 11.93 22.79 -11.45
N CYS A 77 11.81 24.05 -11.05
CA CYS A 77 11.65 24.41 -9.64
C CYS A 77 10.39 23.77 -9.04
N PHE A 78 9.26 23.81 -9.76
CA PHE A 78 8.03 23.17 -9.30
C PHE A 78 8.15 21.65 -9.24
N PHE A 79 8.79 21.02 -10.24
CA PHE A 79 9.06 19.58 -10.21
C PHE A 79 9.90 19.18 -8.99
N VAL A 80 10.96 19.93 -8.70
CA VAL A 80 11.83 19.67 -7.54
C VAL A 80 11.08 19.84 -6.22
N GLN A 81 10.22 20.86 -6.12
CA GLN A 81 9.36 21.04 -4.95
C GLN A 81 8.36 19.87 -4.78
N ALA A 82 7.73 19.42 -5.87
CA ALA A 82 6.85 18.26 -5.85
C ALA A 82 7.58 17.00 -5.39
N ARG A 83 8.81 16.78 -5.87
CA ARG A 83 9.67 15.66 -5.45
C ARG A 83 10.01 15.72 -3.96
N MET A 84 10.30 16.90 -3.40
CA MET A 84 10.55 17.05 -1.97
C MET A 84 9.29 16.74 -1.13
N GLU A 85 8.11 17.21 -1.54
CA GLU A 85 6.86 16.91 -0.82
C GLU A 85 6.49 15.42 -0.86
N ILE A 86 6.71 14.74 -1.98
CA ILE A 86 6.52 13.29 -2.08
C ILE A 86 7.54 12.52 -1.22
N ALA A 87 8.80 12.99 -1.14
CA ALA A 87 9.78 12.40 -0.23
C ALA A 87 9.36 12.55 1.25
N ASP A 88 8.82 13.70 1.62
CA ASP A 88 8.28 13.95 2.95
C ASP A 88 7.05 13.08 3.25
N PHE A 89 6.21 12.85 2.24
CA PHE A 89 5.08 11.93 2.32
C PHE A 89 5.55 10.49 2.59
N TYR A 90 6.57 10.01 1.88
CA TYR A 90 7.15 8.69 2.14
C TYR A 90 7.76 8.59 3.54
N GLU A 91 8.43 9.63 4.03
CA GLU A 91 8.93 9.66 5.41
C GLU A 91 7.77 9.57 6.42
N LYS A 92 6.68 10.33 6.21
CA LYS A 92 5.46 10.19 7.03
C LYS A 92 4.96 8.75 7.01
N MET A 93 4.80 8.13 5.84
CA MET A 93 4.39 6.72 5.76
C MET A 93 5.32 5.79 6.55
N TYR A 94 6.63 5.97 6.44
CA TYR A 94 7.59 5.18 7.20
C TYR A 94 7.37 5.33 8.72
N THR A 95 7.15 6.54 9.23
CA THR A 95 6.88 6.75 10.67
C THR A 95 5.60 6.04 11.13
N LEU A 96 4.58 5.96 10.27
CA LEU A 96 3.33 5.25 10.55
C LEU A 96 3.50 3.74 10.68
N SER A 97 4.63 3.17 10.25
CA SER A 97 4.90 1.72 10.39
C SER A 97 4.93 1.22 11.84
N THR A 98 5.12 2.12 12.81
CA THR A 98 5.11 1.80 14.24
C THR A 98 3.74 1.97 14.89
N GLN A 99 2.78 2.55 14.17
CA GLN A 99 1.43 2.76 14.70
C GLN A 99 0.61 1.47 14.65
N LYS A 100 -0.36 1.36 15.56
CA LYS A 100 -1.23 0.17 15.67
C LYS A 100 -2.17 0.02 14.48
N PHE A 101 -2.49 1.13 13.83
CA PHE A 101 -3.39 1.25 12.69
C PHE A 101 -2.91 2.39 11.80
N ILE A 102 -3.13 2.27 10.49
CA ILE A 102 -2.76 3.28 9.50
C ILE A 102 -4.05 3.78 8.85
N ASN A 103 -4.38 5.05 9.04
CA ASN A 103 -5.50 5.69 8.37
C ASN A 103 -5.14 5.98 6.90
N ALA A 104 -5.48 5.06 6.02
CA ALA A 104 -5.19 5.19 4.59
C ALA A 104 -6.00 6.31 3.91
N GLU A 105 -7.19 6.65 4.41
CA GLU A 105 -8.01 7.74 3.84
C GLU A 105 -7.36 9.11 4.05
N GLU A 106 -6.80 9.37 5.23
CA GLU A 106 -6.01 10.58 5.49
C GLU A 106 -4.80 10.68 4.54
N LEU A 107 -4.09 9.56 4.33
CA LEU A 107 -2.94 9.51 3.42
C LEU A 107 -3.36 9.78 1.97
N VAL A 108 -4.51 9.28 1.52
CA VAL A 108 -5.07 9.59 0.21
C VAL A 108 -5.35 11.08 0.09
N GLY A 109 -6.01 11.69 1.08
CA GLY A 109 -6.32 13.13 1.05
C GLY A 109 -5.07 14.02 0.97
N LEU A 110 -4.01 13.65 1.69
CA LEU A 110 -2.72 14.35 1.64
C LEU A 110 -2.04 14.20 0.27
N LEU A 111 -2.06 13.00 -0.31
CA LEU A 111 -1.45 12.75 -1.61
C LEU A 111 -2.21 13.46 -2.74
N ASP A 112 -3.54 13.40 -2.72
CA ASP A 112 -4.39 14.09 -3.70
C ASP A 112 -4.19 15.62 -3.62
N ALA A 113 -3.93 16.18 -2.43
CA ALA A 113 -3.58 17.60 -2.26
C ALA A 113 -2.24 17.96 -2.94
N ILE A 114 -1.21 17.11 -2.78
CA ILE A 114 0.09 17.28 -3.47
C ILE A 114 -0.11 17.20 -4.99
N MET A 115 -0.83 16.19 -5.48
CA MET A 115 -1.12 16.04 -6.91
C MET A 115 -1.82 17.28 -7.49
N LYS A 116 -2.88 17.75 -6.82
CA LYS A 116 -3.65 18.92 -7.27
C LYS A 116 -2.82 20.21 -7.26
N LYS A 117 -1.87 20.35 -6.33
CA LYS A 117 -0.97 21.50 -6.24
C LYS A 117 -0.03 21.61 -7.45
N TYR A 118 0.38 20.48 -8.02
CA TYR A 118 1.42 20.41 -9.05
C TYR A 118 0.96 19.98 -10.45
N SER A 119 -0.30 19.56 -10.61
CA SER A 119 -0.84 18.97 -11.86
C SER A 119 -0.67 19.80 -13.13
N SER A 120 -0.48 21.11 -13.01
CA SER A 120 -0.31 22.03 -14.15
C SER A 120 0.92 22.94 -14.01
N ARG A 121 1.94 22.49 -13.24
CA ARG A 121 3.10 23.32 -12.92
C ARG A 121 4.37 23.00 -13.71
N PHE A 122 4.48 21.81 -14.31
CA PHE A 122 5.65 21.40 -15.12
C PHE A 122 5.25 20.60 -16.38
N HIS A 123 4.57 21.26 -17.31
CA HIS A 123 3.92 20.66 -18.49
C HIS A 123 4.65 20.93 -19.83
N HIS A 124 5.85 21.54 -19.81
CA HIS A 124 6.57 21.81 -21.05
C HIS A 124 6.93 20.48 -21.75
N PRO A 125 6.78 20.35 -23.10
CA PRO A 125 7.03 19.09 -23.81
C PRO A 125 8.42 18.47 -23.59
N ILE A 126 9.45 19.31 -23.40
CA ILE A 126 10.82 18.86 -23.07
C ILE A 126 10.86 18.15 -21.70
N LEU A 127 10.00 18.53 -20.77
CA LEU A 127 9.91 17.98 -19.42
C LEU A 127 8.91 16.82 -19.31
N SER A 128 8.19 16.48 -20.38
CA SER A 128 7.21 15.38 -20.39
C SER A 128 7.75 14.03 -19.87
N PRO A 129 9.03 13.64 -20.06
CA PRO A 129 9.57 12.44 -19.42
C PRO A 129 9.61 12.51 -17.88
N LEU A 130 9.91 13.68 -17.32
CA LEU A 130 9.89 13.91 -15.86
C LEU A 130 8.46 13.88 -15.34
N GLU A 131 7.57 14.58 -16.02
CA GLU A 131 6.14 14.61 -15.70
C GLU A 131 5.53 13.21 -15.71
N SER A 132 5.77 12.44 -16.78
CA SER A 132 5.26 11.08 -16.93
C SER A 132 5.80 10.13 -15.85
N SER A 133 7.09 10.24 -15.52
CA SER A 133 7.73 9.45 -14.45
C SER A 133 7.11 9.76 -13.08
N PHE A 134 6.99 11.05 -12.74
CA PHE A 134 6.38 11.51 -11.50
C PHE A 134 4.92 11.09 -11.39
N GLN A 135 4.14 11.29 -12.45
CA GLN A 135 2.72 10.94 -12.48
C GLN A 135 2.51 9.44 -12.33
N LEU A 136 3.33 8.61 -12.99
CA LEU A 136 3.25 7.16 -12.89
C LEU A 136 3.48 6.67 -11.45
N GLU A 137 4.51 7.20 -10.79
CA GLU A 137 4.82 6.87 -9.40
C GLU A 137 3.68 7.25 -8.46
N VAL A 138 3.26 8.52 -8.52
CA VAL A 138 2.25 9.08 -7.60
C VAL A 138 0.88 8.46 -7.86
N ASP A 139 0.53 8.18 -9.10
CA ASP A 139 -0.71 7.48 -9.44
C ASP A 139 -0.72 6.07 -8.86
N VAL A 140 0.35 5.29 -9.02
CA VAL A 140 0.42 3.93 -8.47
C VAL A 140 0.23 3.99 -6.95
N LEU A 141 0.94 4.90 -6.28
CA LEU A 141 0.82 5.09 -4.84
C LEU A 141 -0.62 5.45 -4.42
N CYS A 142 -1.25 6.38 -5.14
CA CYS A 142 -2.62 6.81 -4.89
C CYS A 142 -3.61 5.65 -5.03
N HIS A 143 -3.52 4.86 -6.11
CA HIS A 143 -4.37 3.69 -6.30
C HIS A 143 -4.16 2.63 -5.19
N LEU A 144 -2.93 2.39 -4.76
CA LEU A 144 -2.64 1.43 -3.68
C LEU A 144 -3.21 1.90 -2.33
N LEU A 145 -3.08 3.20 -2.00
CA LEU A 145 -3.66 3.76 -0.77
C LEU A 145 -5.19 3.79 -0.81
N LYS A 146 -5.79 4.13 -1.96
CA LYS A 146 -7.25 4.06 -2.19
C LYS A 146 -7.75 2.63 -2.01
N ALA A 147 -7.05 1.65 -2.59
CA ALA A 147 -7.37 0.24 -2.40
C ALA A 147 -7.27 -0.17 -0.92
N GLN A 148 -6.22 0.24 -0.21
CA GLN A 148 -6.06 -0.07 1.22
C GLN A 148 -7.23 0.46 2.05
N ALA A 149 -7.61 1.73 1.87
CA ALA A 149 -8.76 2.33 2.55
C ALA A 149 -10.07 1.64 2.20
N GLN A 150 -10.28 1.30 0.93
CA GLN A 150 -11.50 0.63 0.49
C GLN A 150 -11.59 -0.82 0.99
N VAL A 151 -10.47 -1.53 1.13
CA VAL A 151 -10.45 -2.87 1.73
C VAL A 151 -10.79 -2.81 3.23
N SER A 152 -10.29 -1.80 3.97
CA SER A 152 -10.61 -1.64 5.40
C SER A 152 -12.08 -1.29 5.65
N GLU A 153 -12.74 -0.70 4.66
CA GLU A 153 -14.19 -0.41 4.65
C GLU A 153 -15.01 -1.51 3.95
N TRP A 154 -14.40 -2.64 3.61
CA TRP A 154 -15.03 -3.78 2.94
C TRP A 154 -15.76 -3.44 1.62
N LYS A 155 -15.22 -2.50 0.84
CA LYS A 155 -15.76 -2.05 -0.46
C LYS A 155 -15.16 -2.87 -1.61
N PHE A 156 -15.87 -3.92 -2.04
CA PHE A 156 -15.39 -4.90 -3.04
C PHE A 156 -15.00 -4.27 -4.39
N LEU A 157 -15.95 -3.73 -5.16
CA LEU A 157 -15.67 -3.25 -6.51
C LEU A 157 -14.68 -2.06 -6.54
N PRO A 158 -14.83 -1.02 -5.68
CA PRO A 158 -13.87 0.08 -5.66
C PRO A 158 -12.43 -0.38 -5.40
N SER A 159 -12.22 -1.28 -4.44
CA SER A 159 -10.89 -1.79 -4.14
C SER A 159 -10.33 -2.65 -5.27
N LEU A 160 -11.16 -3.47 -5.92
CA LEU A 160 -10.76 -4.26 -7.09
C LEU A 160 -10.28 -3.37 -8.25
N VAL A 161 -11.04 -2.32 -8.58
CA VAL A 161 -10.69 -1.37 -9.65
C VAL A 161 -9.35 -0.69 -9.34
N ASN A 162 -9.17 -0.19 -8.12
CA ASN A 162 -7.91 0.46 -7.73
C ASN A 162 -6.71 -0.49 -7.73
N LEU A 163 -6.88 -1.73 -7.25
CA LEU A 163 -5.84 -2.76 -7.33
C LEU A 163 -5.47 -3.10 -8.78
N HIS A 164 -6.46 -3.20 -9.67
CA HIS A 164 -6.23 -3.47 -11.08
C HIS A 164 -5.47 -2.32 -11.75
N SER A 165 -5.90 -1.07 -11.53
CA SER A 165 -5.22 0.13 -12.03
C SER A 165 -3.77 0.21 -11.57
N ALA A 166 -3.50 -0.03 -10.28
CA ALA A 166 -2.13 -0.07 -9.75
C ALA A 166 -1.31 -1.19 -10.39
N HIS A 167 -1.89 -2.39 -10.57
CA HIS A 167 -1.22 -3.51 -11.21
C HIS A 167 -0.82 -3.19 -12.65
N THR A 168 -1.76 -2.70 -13.46
CA THR A 168 -1.52 -2.36 -14.88
C THR A 168 -0.42 -1.30 -15.00
N LYS A 169 -0.48 -0.22 -14.20
CA LYS A 169 0.56 0.82 -14.20
C LYS A 169 1.93 0.30 -13.76
N LEU A 170 1.99 -0.58 -12.75
CA LEU A 170 3.24 -1.21 -12.32
C LEU A 170 3.83 -2.14 -13.39
N GLN A 171 2.99 -2.87 -14.14
CA GLN A 171 3.45 -3.68 -15.27
C GLN A 171 4.05 -2.79 -16.37
N THR A 172 3.38 -1.69 -16.72
CA THR A 172 3.91 -0.70 -17.68
C THR A 172 5.26 -0.14 -17.22
N TRP A 173 5.37 0.25 -15.94
CA TRP A 173 6.64 0.73 -15.38
C TRP A 173 7.75 -0.33 -15.46
N GLY A 174 7.45 -1.59 -15.11
CA GLY A 174 8.40 -2.70 -15.24
C GLY A 174 8.88 -2.91 -16.68
N GLN A 175 7.98 -2.83 -17.66
CA GLN A 175 8.33 -2.94 -19.08
C GLN A 175 9.23 -1.78 -19.56
N ILE A 176 8.95 -0.55 -19.11
CA ILE A 176 9.80 0.62 -19.42
C ILE A 176 11.21 0.40 -18.86
N PHE A 177 11.32 -0.08 -17.62
CA PHE A 177 12.62 -0.36 -17.00
C PHE A 177 13.40 -1.45 -17.75
N GLU A 178 12.74 -2.55 -18.12
CA GLU A 178 13.38 -3.65 -18.87
C GLU A 178 13.89 -3.19 -20.25
N LYS A 179 13.09 -2.40 -21.00
CA LYS A 179 13.52 -1.82 -22.28
C LYS A 179 14.75 -0.94 -22.13
N GLN A 180 14.79 -0.08 -21.11
CA GLN A 180 15.95 0.79 -20.85
C GLN A 180 17.20 0.00 -20.47
N ARG A 181 17.03 -1.12 -19.76
CA ARG A 181 18.13 -2.03 -19.42
C ARG A 181 18.71 -2.70 -20.67
N GLU A 182 17.87 -3.09 -21.63
CA GLU A 182 18.31 -3.68 -22.90
C GLU A 182 19.03 -2.66 -23.80
N THR A 183 18.51 -1.44 -23.94
CA THR A 183 19.15 -0.40 -24.76
C THR A 183 20.56 -0.05 -24.27
N LYS A 184 20.79 -0.01 -22.94
CA LYS A 184 22.13 0.26 -22.38
C LYS A 184 23.14 -0.88 -22.63
N LYS A 185 22.69 -2.14 -22.80
CA LYS A 185 23.59 -3.26 -23.12
C LYS A 185 24.18 -3.19 -24.53
N HIS A 186 23.50 -2.52 -25.47
CA HIS A 186 23.95 -2.45 -26.87
C HIS A 186 24.89 -1.29 -27.17
N LEU A 187 24.96 -0.27 -26.30
CA LEU A 187 25.80 0.92 -26.52
C LEU A 187 27.23 0.79 -25.98
N PHE A 188 27.50 -0.17 -25.09
CA PHE A 188 28.81 -0.41 -24.51
C PHE A 188 29.16 -1.88 -24.63
N GLY A 189 29.95 -2.23 -25.65
CA GLY A 189 30.33 -3.60 -25.96
C GLY A 189 30.91 -4.34 -24.76
N GLY A 190 30.32 -5.49 -24.44
CA GLY A 190 31.06 -6.67 -24.00
C GLY A 190 31.78 -6.63 -22.66
N GLN A 191 31.22 -6.01 -21.61
CA GLN A 191 31.60 -6.39 -20.23
C GLN A 191 30.35 -6.60 -19.37
N SER A 192 30.37 -7.70 -18.62
CA SER A 192 29.36 -8.12 -17.63
C SER A 192 29.12 -7.01 -16.60
N GLN A 193 28.29 -6.03 -16.93
CA GLN A 193 27.76 -5.09 -15.94
C GLN A 193 26.77 -5.85 -15.07
N LYS A 194 27.00 -5.86 -13.76
CA LYS A 194 26.05 -6.36 -12.75
C LYS A 194 24.65 -5.87 -13.13
N ALA A 195 23.70 -6.80 -13.26
CA ALA A 195 22.34 -6.47 -13.66
C ALA A 195 21.81 -5.28 -12.86
N VAL A 196 21.49 -4.18 -13.55
CA VAL A 196 20.92 -2.99 -12.93
C VAL A 196 19.63 -3.43 -12.25
N GLN A 197 19.62 -3.35 -10.91
CA GLN A 197 18.46 -3.71 -10.12
C GLN A 197 17.37 -2.64 -10.26
N PRO A 198 16.08 -3.01 -10.24
CA PRO A 198 15.01 -2.02 -10.21
C PRO A 198 15.14 -1.10 -8.99
N PRO A 199 14.70 0.18 -9.10
CA PRO A 199 14.69 1.09 -7.97
C PRO A 199 13.97 0.49 -6.76
N HIS A 200 14.51 0.70 -5.56
CA HIS A 200 13.93 0.16 -4.32
C HIS A 200 12.46 0.55 -4.14
N LEU A 201 12.10 1.79 -4.49
CA LEU A 201 10.72 2.27 -4.42
C LEU A 201 9.77 1.44 -5.30
N PHE A 202 10.19 1.11 -6.52
CA PHE A 202 9.40 0.25 -7.41
C PHE A 202 9.17 -1.14 -6.80
N LEU A 203 10.22 -1.75 -6.26
CA LEU A 203 10.14 -3.04 -5.58
C LEU A 203 9.21 -2.98 -4.36
N TRP A 204 9.27 -1.88 -3.61
CA TRP A 204 8.41 -1.64 -2.46
C TRP A 204 6.94 -1.48 -2.88
N LEU A 205 6.64 -0.73 -3.96
CA LEU A 205 5.28 -0.60 -4.49
C LEU A 205 4.73 -1.94 -4.95
N MET A 206 5.54 -2.78 -5.60
CA MET A 206 5.18 -4.15 -5.97
C MET A 206 4.88 -5.01 -4.72
N LYS A 207 5.67 -4.85 -3.66
CA LYS A 207 5.46 -5.54 -2.38
C LYS A 207 4.15 -5.11 -1.72
N LEU A 208 3.88 -3.79 -1.67
CA LEU A 208 2.63 -3.25 -1.14
C LEU A 208 1.43 -3.76 -1.94
N LYS A 209 1.50 -3.72 -3.28
CA LYS A 209 0.47 -4.28 -4.17
C LYS A 209 0.19 -5.74 -3.85
N ASN A 210 1.23 -6.57 -3.74
CA ASN A 210 1.06 -8.01 -3.55
C ASN A 210 0.46 -8.36 -2.19
N MET A 211 0.86 -7.63 -1.16
CA MET A 211 0.21 -7.73 0.14
C MET A 211 -1.27 -7.33 0.03
N LEU A 212 -1.58 -6.17 -0.55
CA LEU A 212 -2.97 -5.70 -0.63
C LEU A 212 -3.84 -6.65 -1.44
N LEU A 213 -3.29 -7.27 -2.49
CA LEU A 213 -3.95 -8.34 -3.22
C LEU A 213 -4.23 -9.56 -2.33
N ALA A 214 -3.25 -10.01 -1.54
CA ALA A 214 -3.45 -11.13 -0.62
C ALA A 214 -4.56 -10.84 0.41
N LYS A 215 -4.56 -9.62 0.96
CA LYS A 215 -5.58 -9.15 1.89
C LYS A 215 -6.96 -9.06 1.22
N PHE A 216 -7.04 -8.48 0.03
CA PHE A 216 -8.26 -8.42 -0.79
C PHE A 216 -8.81 -9.83 -1.07
N SER A 217 -7.97 -10.75 -1.53
CA SER A 217 -8.36 -12.14 -1.81
C SER A 217 -8.88 -12.85 -0.56
N PHE A 218 -8.33 -12.53 0.61
CA PHE A 218 -8.83 -13.07 1.88
C PHE A 218 -10.17 -12.42 2.26
N TYR A 219 -10.26 -11.09 2.32
CA TYR A 219 -11.45 -10.37 2.85
C TYR A 219 -12.69 -10.52 1.96
N PHE A 220 -12.47 -10.79 0.67
CA PHE A 220 -13.54 -10.99 -0.31
C PHE A 220 -13.56 -12.43 -0.84
N HIS A 221 -12.99 -13.39 -0.12
CA HIS A 221 -12.90 -14.79 -0.55
C HIS A 221 -14.25 -15.35 -0.99
N GLU A 222 -15.33 -15.09 -0.24
CA GLU A 222 -16.68 -15.55 -0.57
C GLU A 222 -17.24 -14.93 -1.86
N ALA A 223 -17.00 -13.63 -2.08
CA ALA A 223 -17.44 -12.97 -3.31
C ALA A 223 -16.66 -13.50 -4.52
N LEU A 224 -15.36 -13.70 -4.37
CA LEU A 224 -14.47 -14.23 -5.41
C LEU A 224 -14.80 -15.68 -5.74
N SER A 225 -15.03 -16.54 -4.73
CA SER A 225 -15.34 -17.95 -4.96
C SER A 225 -16.69 -18.17 -5.64
N ARG A 226 -17.66 -17.26 -5.45
CA ARG A 226 -18.94 -17.27 -6.18
C ARG A 226 -18.85 -16.81 -7.63
N GLN A 227 -17.83 -16.00 -7.94
CA GLN A 227 -17.65 -15.38 -9.27
C GLN A 227 -16.54 -16.04 -10.09
N THR A 228 -15.84 -17.03 -9.54
CA THR A 228 -14.74 -17.75 -10.19
C THR A 228 -14.94 -19.25 -10.06
N THR A 229 -14.26 -20.03 -10.88
CA THR A 229 -14.22 -21.48 -10.72
C THR A 229 -13.33 -21.87 -9.54
N ALA A 230 -13.54 -23.05 -8.96
CA ALA A 230 -12.70 -23.56 -7.87
C ALA A 230 -11.21 -23.66 -8.25
N SER A 231 -10.90 -23.94 -9.52
CA SER A 231 -9.53 -23.98 -10.06
C SER A 231 -8.88 -22.60 -10.10
N GLU A 232 -9.62 -21.59 -10.57
CA GLU A 232 -9.18 -20.20 -10.60
C GLU A 232 -8.98 -19.65 -9.20
N MET A 233 -9.91 -19.94 -8.29
CA MET A 233 -9.81 -19.50 -6.90
C MET A 233 -8.59 -20.12 -6.21
N LYS A 234 -8.34 -21.42 -6.41
CA LYS A 234 -7.13 -22.09 -5.91
C LYS A 234 -5.86 -21.45 -6.49
N THR A 235 -5.87 -21.09 -7.76
CA THR A 235 -4.75 -20.41 -8.42
C THR A 235 -4.53 -19.00 -7.88
N LEU A 236 -5.60 -18.25 -7.63
CA LEU A 236 -5.56 -16.91 -7.04
C LEU A 236 -4.97 -16.96 -5.63
N THR A 237 -5.47 -17.86 -4.79
CA THR A 237 -5.00 -18.09 -3.43
C THR A 237 -3.55 -18.57 -3.41
N ALA A 238 -3.15 -19.48 -4.31
CA ALA A 238 -1.77 -19.95 -4.39
C ALA A 238 -0.77 -18.86 -4.83
N LYS A 239 -1.22 -17.85 -5.58
CA LYS A 239 -0.43 -16.68 -5.96
C LYS A 239 -0.44 -15.57 -4.91
N ALA A 240 -1.35 -15.63 -3.93
CA ALA A 240 -1.39 -14.67 -2.84
C ALA A 240 -0.19 -14.88 -1.92
N ASN A 241 0.51 -13.79 -1.60
CA ASN A 241 1.63 -13.82 -0.68
C ASN A 241 1.45 -12.70 0.38
N PRO A 242 1.09 -13.05 1.63
CA PRO A 242 0.95 -14.41 2.18
C PRO A 242 -0.39 -15.09 1.83
N ASP A 243 -0.39 -16.43 1.77
CA ASP A 243 -1.62 -17.23 1.63
C ASP A 243 -2.35 -17.35 3.00
N PHE A 244 -3.25 -16.40 3.27
CA PHE A 244 -4.06 -16.39 4.50
C PHE A 244 -5.02 -17.57 4.59
N PHE A 245 -5.66 -17.92 3.48
CA PHE A 245 -6.68 -18.96 3.43
C PHE A 245 -6.09 -20.35 3.69
N GLY A 246 -4.96 -20.67 3.04
CA GLY A 246 -4.23 -21.92 3.25
C GLY A 246 -3.64 -22.04 4.65
N LYS A 247 -3.18 -20.91 5.24
CA LYS A 247 -2.75 -20.87 6.65
C LYS A 247 -3.87 -21.22 7.61
N ILE A 248 -5.05 -20.59 7.47
CA ILE A 248 -6.22 -20.86 8.32
C ILE A 248 -6.71 -22.30 8.13
N SER A 249 -6.81 -22.76 6.88
CA SER A 249 -7.23 -24.13 6.56
C SER A 249 -6.28 -25.17 7.17
N SER A 250 -4.97 -24.91 7.15
CA SER A 250 -3.97 -25.78 7.78
C SER A 250 -4.03 -25.74 9.30
N PHE A 251 -4.32 -24.58 9.89
CA PHE A 251 -4.55 -24.45 11.33
C PHE A 251 -5.77 -25.26 11.78
N ILE A 252 -6.91 -25.13 11.09
CA ILE A 252 -8.14 -25.88 11.35
C ILE A 252 -7.86 -27.38 11.35
N ARG A 253 -7.24 -27.89 10.27
CA ARG A 253 -6.90 -29.32 10.15
C ARG A 253 -5.93 -29.79 11.23
N LYS A 254 -4.98 -28.96 11.65
CA LYS A 254 -3.95 -29.34 12.61
C LYS A 254 -4.49 -29.44 14.05
N TYR A 255 -5.39 -28.53 14.42
CA TYR A 255 -5.84 -28.40 15.81
C TYR A 255 -7.31 -28.75 16.03
N ASP A 256 -7.99 -29.21 14.98
CA ASP A 256 -9.40 -29.58 15.00
C ASP A 256 -10.29 -28.42 15.51
N ALA A 257 -10.05 -27.23 14.95
CA ALA A 257 -10.89 -26.08 15.23
C ALA A 257 -12.23 -26.25 14.49
N ALA A 258 -13.34 -26.06 15.20
CA ALA A 258 -14.67 -26.18 14.60
C ALA A 258 -14.88 -25.12 13.51
N ASN A 259 -14.43 -23.88 13.76
CA ASN A 259 -14.54 -22.81 12.79
C ASN A 259 -13.52 -21.67 13.03
N VAL A 260 -13.08 -21.04 11.94
CA VAL A 260 -12.40 -19.74 11.97
C VAL A 260 -13.15 -18.77 11.07
N SER A 261 -13.57 -17.62 11.61
CA SER A 261 -14.27 -16.58 10.85
C SER A 261 -13.57 -15.23 10.94
N LEU A 262 -13.66 -14.47 9.85
CA LEU A 262 -13.41 -13.03 9.82
C LEU A 262 -14.76 -12.31 9.87
N ILE A 263 -14.92 -11.46 10.87
CA ILE A 263 -16.15 -10.72 11.16
C ILE A 263 -15.93 -9.27 10.79
N PHE A 264 -16.86 -8.70 10.02
CA PHE A 264 -16.90 -7.27 9.78
C PHE A 264 -17.86 -6.60 10.76
N ASP A 265 -17.42 -5.54 11.43
CA ASP A 265 -18.25 -4.73 12.31
C ASP A 265 -18.91 -3.62 11.48
N ASN A 266 -20.20 -3.79 11.22
CA ASN A 266 -20.96 -2.87 10.39
C ASN A 266 -21.60 -1.69 11.15
N ARG A 267 -21.33 -1.54 12.45
CA ARG A 267 -21.97 -0.49 13.24
C ARG A 267 -21.54 0.90 12.75
N GLY A 268 -22.52 1.77 12.51
CA GLY A 268 -22.29 3.12 12.02
C GLY A 268 -22.02 3.24 10.51
N SER A 269 -22.00 2.13 9.76
CA SER A 269 -21.90 2.17 8.30
C SER A 269 -23.28 2.19 7.66
N GLU A 270 -23.74 3.37 7.28
CA GLU A 270 -24.96 3.55 6.46
C GLU A 270 -24.79 3.00 5.04
N SER A 271 -23.54 2.75 4.62
CA SER A 271 -23.17 2.36 3.26
C SER A 271 -23.02 0.85 3.03
N PHE A 272 -23.36 0.03 4.03
CA PHE A 272 -23.24 -1.41 3.92
C PHE A 272 -24.21 -2.03 2.93
N GLN A 273 -23.68 -2.75 1.95
CA GLN A 273 -24.49 -3.38 0.92
C GLN A 273 -24.40 -4.92 0.95
N GLY A 274 -23.54 -5.52 1.76
CA GLY A 274 -23.30 -6.97 1.79
C GLY A 274 -22.17 -7.43 0.85
N HIS A 275 -22.09 -8.73 0.59
CA HIS A 275 -20.99 -9.34 -0.18
C HIS A 275 -20.98 -8.96 -1.66
N GLY A 276 -19.81 -8.57 -2.19
CA GLY A 276 -19.61 -8.40 -3.63
C GLY A 276 -20.13 -7.07 -4.18
N TYR A 277 -20.46 -7.05 -5.47
CA TYR A 277 -20.93 -5.84 -6.15
C TYR A 277 -22.42 -5.62 -5.91
N HIS A 278 -22.77 -4.37 -5.65
CA HIS A 278 -24.14 -3.91 -5.51
C HIS A 278 -24.31 -2.61 -6.30
N HIS A 279 -25.47 -2.48 -6.92
CA HIS A 279 -25.78 -1.31 -7.72
C HIS A 279 -25.98 -0.08 -6.80
N PRO A 280 -25.40 1.10 -7.11
CA PRO A 280 -25.41 2.27 -6.22
C PRO A 280 -26.80 2.77 -5.81
N HIS A 281 -27.82 2.50 -6.63
CA HIS A 281 -29.20 2.94 -6.40
C HIS A 281 -30.12 1.86 -5.79
N SER A 282 -29.57 0.68 -5.45
CA SER A 282 -30.36 -0.37 -4.80
C SER A 282 -30.54 -0.04 -3.33
N TYR A 283 -31.78 0.20 -2.91
CA TYR A 283 -32.11 0.34 -1.49
C TYR A 283 -31.97 -1.00 -0.76
N ARG A 284 -31.30 -1.01 0.38
CA ARG A 284 -31.28 -2.11 1.35
C ARG A 284 -31.43 -1.56 2.74
N GLU A 285 -32.21 -2.25 3.57
CA GLU A 285 -32.29 -1.93 4.98
C GLU A 285 -30.96 -2.25 5.66
N ALA A 286 -30.45 -1.33 6.48
CA ALA A 286 -29.22 -1.53 7.23
C ALA A 286 -29.38 -2.76 8.15
N PRO A 287 -28.36 -3.65 8.25
CA PRO A 287 -28.43 -4.81 9.11
C PRO A 287 -28.68 -4.40 10.57
N LYS A 288 -29.55 -5.14 11.25
CA LYS A 288 -29.89 -4.91 12.67
C LYS A 288 -29.55 -6.14 13.51
N GLY A 289 -29.17 -5.92 14.77
CA GLY A 289 -28.87 -7.00 15.71
C GLY A 289 -27.74 -7.91 15.23
N VAL A 290 -28.03 -9.21 15.12
CA VAL A 290 -27.06 -10.26 14.78
C VAL A 290 -26.42 -10.05 13.40
N ASP A 291 -27.16 -9.45 12.47
CA ASP A 291 -26.68 -9.23 11.10
C ASP A 291 -25.73 -8.02 10.97
N GLN A 292 -25.50 -7.27 12.05
CA GLN A 292 -24.46 -6.22 12.11
C GLN A 292 -23.05 -6.78 12.14
N TYR A 293 -22.90 -8.08 12.40
CA TYR A 293 -21.63 -8.78 12.45
C TYR A 293 -21.63 -9.94 11.46
N PRO A 294 -21.62 -9.69 10.14
CA PRO A 294 -21.51 -10.76 9.15
C PRO A 294 -20.14 -11.45 9.23
N ALA A 295 -20.12 -12.76 8.98
CA ALA A 295 -18.90 -13.50 8.72
C ALA A 295 -18.51 -13.27 7.26
N VAL A 296 -17.55 -12.38 6.99
CA VAL A 296 -17.10 -12.10 5.62
C VAL A 296 -16.19 -13.20 5.06
N VAL A 297 -15.62 -14.00 5.96
CA VAL A 297 -14.95 -15.27 5.67
C VAL A 297 -15.36 -16.25 6.77
N SER A 298 -15.64 -17.50 6.39
CA SER A 298 -15.93 -18.59 7.32
C SER A 298 -15.29 -19.87 6.80
N LEU A 299 -14.58 -20.59 7.67
CA LEU A 299 -13.89 -21.83 7.34
C LEU A 299 -14.03 -22.86 8.47
N PRO A 300 -14.23 -24.16 8.16
CA PRO A 300 -14.25 -24.75 6.81
C PRO A 300 -15.59 -24.60 6.08
N SER A 301 -16.66 -24.29 6.80
CA SER A 301 -18.03 -24.20 6.30
C SER A 301 -18.59 -22.78 6.51
N ASP A 302 -19.86 -22.60 6.16
CA ASP A 302 -20.59 -21.35 6.40
C ASP A 302 -20.59 -20.94 7.88
N ARG A 303 -21.03 -19.70 8.13
CA ARG A 303 -21.10 -19.09 9.46
C ARG A 303 -21.73 -20.04 10.50
N PRO A 304 -21.07 -20.34 11.63
CA PRO A 304 -21.61 -21.22 12.67
C PRO A 304 -22.70 -20.51 13.49
N VAL A 305 -23.95 -20.62 13.01
CA VAL A 305 -25.11 -19.87 13.54
C VAL A 305 -25.31 -20.05 15.04
N MET A 306 -25.14 -21.27 15.56
CA MET A 306 -25.34 -21.59 16.99
C MET A 306 -24.31 -20.92 17.90
N HIS A 307 -23.11 -20.62 17.40
CA HIS A 307 -22.05 -19.97 18.19
C HIS A 307 -22.10 -18.45 18.11
N TRP A 308 -22.81 -17.88 17.12
CA TRP A 308 -22.78 -16.45 16.82
C TRP A 308 -23.25 -15.54 17.99
N PRO A 309 -24.30 -15.91 18.76
CA PRO A 309 -24.69 -15.12 19.94
C PRO A 309 -23.55 -14.97 20.96
N ASN A 310 -22.82 -16.05 21.24
CA ASN A 310 -21.66 -16.01 22.15
C ASN A 310 -20.53 -15.15 21.58
N VAL A 311 -20.26 -15.24 20.28
CA VAL A 311 -19.25 -14.40 19.62
C VAL A 311 -19.58 -12.91 19.76
N ILE A 312 -20.84 -12.52 19.50
CA ILE A 312 -21.29 -11.12 19.63
C ILE A 312 -21.22 -10.65 21.08
N MET A 313 -21.65 -11.49 22.02
CA MET A 313 -21.54 -11.21 23.46
C MET A 313 -20.08 -10.91 23.85
N ILE A 314 -19.14 -11.81 23.50
CA ILE A 314 -17.72 -11.63 23.81
C ILE A 314 -17.17 -10.35 23.16
N MET A 315 -17.51 -10.09 21.89
CA MET A 315 -17.07 -8.87 21.20
C MET A 315 -17.57 -7.60 21.88
N THR A 316 -18.77 -7.64 22.47
CA THR A 316 -19.38 -6.52 23.18
C THR A 316 -18.73 -6.34 24.55
N ASP A 317 -18.66 -7.40 25.35
CA ASP A 317 -18.14 -7.36 26.72
C ASP A 317 -16.64 -7.06 26.76
N ARG A 318 -15.89 -7.52 25.76
CA ARG A 318 -14.43 -7.36 25.64
C ARG A 318 -14.03 -6.30 24.61
N THR A 319 -14.92 -5.33 24.35
CA THR A 319 -14.69 -4.26 23.37
C THR A 319 -13.39 -3.48 23.64
N SER A 320 -13.09 -3.17 24.90
CA SER A 320 -11.89 -2.41 25.27
C SER A 320 -10.58 -3.16 24.96
N ASP A 321 -10.56 -4.47 25.22
CA ASP A 321 -9.42 -5.33 24.90
C ASP A 321 -9.24 -5.48 23.39
N LEU A 322 -10.34 -5.72 22.66
CA LEU A 322 -10.29 -5.86 21.21
C LEU A 322 -9.90 -4.53 20.53
N ASN A 323 -10.39 -3.39 21.01
CA ASN A 323 -10.02 -2.07 20.48
C ASN A 323 -8.55 -1.69 20.74
N SER A 324 -7.81 -2.44 21.57
CA SER A 324 -6.36 -2.27 21.68
C SER A 324 -5.62 -2.75 20.43
N LEU A 325 -6.29 -3.52 19.56
CA LEU A 325 -5.79 -4.16 18.34
C LEU A 325 -4.66 -5.18 18.53
N GLU A 326 -4.19 -5.40 19.75
CA GLU A 326 -2.98 -6.19 20.04
C GLU A 326 -3.25 -7.41 20.93
N LYS A 327 -4.43 -7.46 21.56
CA LYS A 327 -4.80 -8.52 22.47
C LYS A 327 -5.49 -9.67 21.74
N VAL A 328 -5.29 -10.86 22.27
CA VAL A 328 -6.10 -12.04 22.00
C VAL A 328 -6.98 -12.28 23.22
N VAL A 329 -8.30 -12.23 23.01
CA VAL A 329 -9.31 -12.52 24.04
C VAL A 329 -9.60 -14.01 24.02
N HIS A 330 -9.54 -14.65 25.18
CA HIS A 330 -10.01 -16.02 25.40
C HIS A 330 -11.32 -16.00 26.18
N PHE A 331 -12.22 -16.91 25.84
CA PHE A 331 -13.45 -17.18 26.57
C PHE A 331 -13.84 -18.66 26.44
N TYR A 332 -14.20 -19.30 27.55
CA TYR A 332 -14.76 -20.65 27.56
C TYR A 332 -16.19 -20.60 28.10
N ASP A 333 -17.12 -21.16 27.35
CA ASP A 333 -18.51 -21.33 27.76
C ASP A 333 -18.76 -22.77 28.18
N ASP A 334 -18.99 -22.97 29.48
CA ASP A 334 -19.27 -24.28 30.07
C ASP A 334 -20.65 -24.83 29.66
N LYS A 335 -21.62 -23.99 29.29
CA LYS A 335 -22.96 -24.44 28.91
C LYS A 335 -22.97 -25.11 27.54
N VAL A 336 -22.21 -24.56 26.59
CA VAL A 336 -22.06 -25.11 25.23
C VAL A 336 -20.73 -25.83 25.04
N GLN A 337 -19.96 -26.03 26.11
CA GLN A 337 -18.67 -26.73 26.13
C GLN A 337 -17.69 -26.27 25.04
N SER A 338 -17.68 -24.96 24.76
CA SER A 338 -16.94 -24.39 23.62
C SER A 338 -15.97 -23.28 24.05
N THR A 339 -14.83 -23.21 23.36
CA THR A 339 -13.80 -22.19 23.59
C THR A 339 -13.68 -21.27 22.39
N TYR A 340 -13.48 -19.98 22.69
CA TYR A 340 -13.39 -18.91 21.72
C TYR A 340 -12.08 -18.15 21.91
N PHE A 341 -11.36 -17.90 20.82
CA PHE A 341 -10.25 -16.97 20.78
C PHE A 341 -10.53 -15.88 19.76
N LEU A 342 -10.48 -14.61 20.18
CA LEU A 342 -10.77 -13.47 19.33
C LEU A 342 -9.59 -12.49 19.29
N THR A 343 -9.31 -11.91 18.13
CA THR A 343 -8.39 -10.77 18.01
C THR A 343 -8.88 -9.80 16.96
N ARG A 344 -8.51 -8.53 17.09
CA ARG A 344 -8.93 -7.46 16.18
C ARG A 344 -7.73 -6.93 15.40
N PRO A 345 -7.48 -7.42 14.17
CA PRO A 345 -6.42 -6.88 13.32
C PRO A 345 -6.64 -5.42 12.96
N GLU A 346 -7.89 -5.02 12.72
CA GLU A 346 -8.25 -3.68 12.25
C GLU A 346 -9.53 -3.19 12.92
N PRO A 347 -9.80 -1.87 12.96
CA PRO A 347 -10.97 -1.33 13.66
C PRO A 347 -12.30 -2.02 13.32
N HIS A 348 -12.51 -2.34 12.04
CA HIS A 348 -13.75 -2.94 11.54
C HIS A 348 -13.70 -4.47 11.40
N PHE A 349 -12.58 -5.13 11.70
CA PHE A 349 -12.42 -6.57 11.46
C PHE A 349 -11.98 -7.32 12.70
N THR A 350 -12.74 -8.35 13.07
CA THR A 350 -12.42 -9.25 14.19
C THR A 350 -12.28 -10.67 13.68
N ILE A 351 -11.21 -11.36 14.07
CA ILE A 351 -11.02 -12.78 13.78
C ILE A 351 -11.47 -13.57 15.00
N VAL A 352 -12.21 -14.65 14.79
CA VAL A 352 -12.59 -15.60 15.82
C VAL A 352 -12.17 -17.02 15.44
N VAL A 353 -11.64 -17.76 16.41
CA VAL A 353 -11.39 -19.20 16.36
C VAL A 353 -12.31 -19.87 17.38
N ILE A 354 -13.04 -20.90 16.95
CA ILE A 354 -14.01 -21.63 17.75
C ILE A 354 -13.56 -23.08 17.87
N PHE A 355 -13.56 -23.60 19.10
CA PHE A 355 -13.37 -25.01 19.41
C PHE A 355 -14.60 -25.54 20.14
N GLU A 356 -15.14 -26.68 19.71
CA GLU A 356 -16.21 -27.43 20.41
C GLU A 356 -15.59 -28.32 21.51
N SER A 357 -14.64 -27.76 22.25
CA SER A 357 -14.00 -28.39 23.39
C SER A 357 -13.36 -27.33 24.28
N LYS A 358 -13.07 -27.69 25.53
CA LYS A 358 -12.31 -26.84 26.44
C LYS A 358 -10.86 -26.72 25.98
N LYS A 359 -10.41 -25.49 25.70
CA LYS A 359 -9.02 -25.14 25.41
C LYS A 359 -8.52 -24.12 26.44
N SER A 360 -7.23 -24.20 26.75
CA SER A 360 -6.62 -23.35 27.77
C SER A 360 -6.23 -22.00 27.18
N GLU A 361 -6.39 -20.92 27.95
CA GLU A 361 -5.81 -19.62 27.59
C GLU A 361 -4.27 -19.69 27.51
N ARG A 362 -3.65 -20.69 28.13
CA ARG A 362 -2.19 -20.88 28.13
C ARG A 362 -1.67 -21.59 26.88
N ASP A 363 -2.56 -22.00 25.97
CA ASP A 363 -2.20 -22.63 24.70
C ASP A 363 -1.55 -21.60 23.76
N SER A 364 -0.24 -21.38 23.96
CA SER A 364 0.55 -20.34 23.29
C SER A 364 0.53 -20.42 21.77
N HIS A 365 0.32 -21.60 21.20
CA HIS A 365 0.26 -21.82 19.76
C HIS A 365 -1.00 -21.21 19.12
N PHE A 366 -2.13 -21.16 19.83
CA PHE A 366 -3.34 -20.48 19.34
C PHE A 366 -3.16 -18.96 19.37
N ILE A 367 -2.56 -18.45 20.45
CA ILE A 367 -2.26 -17.03 20.61
C ILE A 367 -1.23 -16.57 19.57
N SER A 368 -0.15 -17.33 19.36
CA SER A 368 0.88 -17.04 18.35
C SER A 368 0.28 -16.99 16.95
N PHE A 369 -0.55 -17.98 16.61
CA PHE A 369 -1.24 -18.02 15.31
C PHE A 369 -2.10 -16.77 15.07
N LEU A 370 -2.92 -16.37 16.05
CA LEU A 370 -3.76 -15.18 15.94
C LEU A 370 -2.94 -13.89 15.86
N ASN A 371 -1.86 -13.79 16.63
CA ASN A 371 -0.95 -12.64 16.58
C ASN A 371 -0.22 -12.54 15.23
N GLU A 372 0.26 -13.65 14.68
CA GLU A 372 0.90 -13.69 13.37
C GLU A 372 -0.07 -13.31 12.25
N LEU A 373 -1.29 -13.84 12.29
CA LEU A 373 -2.34 -13.52 11.33
C LEU A 373 -2.74 -12.04 11.44
N SER A 374 -2.94 -11.54 12.65
CA SER A 374 -3.27 -10.14 12.92
C SER A 374 -2.20 -9.18 12.43
N LEU A 375 -0.93 -9.45 12.77
CA LEU A 375 0.22 -8.65 12.33
C LEU A 375 0.35 -8.62 10.80
N ALA A 376 0.13 -9.77 10.15
CA ALA A 376 0.19 -9.88 8.70
C ALA A 376 -0.96 -9.15 7.99
N LEU A 377 -2.08 -8.83 8.66
CA LEU A 377 -3.20 -8.06 8.08
C LEU A 377 -3.08 -6.56 8.30
N LYS A 378 -2.36 -6.13 9.34
CA LYS A 378 -2.03 -4.72 9.63
C LYS A 378 -0.96 -4.14 8.71
N ASN A 379 -0.07 -5.00 8.21
CA ASN A 379 1.00 -4.65 7.27
C ASN A 379 2.04 -3.60 7.71
N PRO A 380 2.36 -3.43 9.01
CA PRO A 380 3.36 -2.44 9.44
C PRO A 380 4.72 -2.71 8.79
N LYS A 381 5.05 -3.99 8.56
CA LYS A 381 6.28 -4.44 7.90
C LYS A 381 6.45 -3.94 6.48
N VAL A 382 5.36 -3.74 5.75
CA VAL A 382 5.45 -3.20 4.38
C VAL A 382 5.91 -1.75 4.46
N PHE A 383 5.26 -0.93 5.29
CA PHE A 383 5.63 0.49 5.48
C PHE A 383 7.03 0.63 6.09
N ALA A 384 7.42 -0.21 7.03
CA ALA A 384 8.77 -0.23 7.59
C ALA A 384 9.84 -0.56 6.54
N SER A 385 9.52 -1.40 5.56
CA SER A 385 10.44 -1.75 4.46
C SER A 385 10.57 -0.69 3.37
N LEU A 386 9.98 0.50 3.56
CA LEU A 386 10.14 1.63 2.64
C LEU A 386 11.58 2.18 2.66
N LYS A 387 12.28 2.07 3.80
CA LYS A 387 13.71 2.38 3.92
C LYS A 387 14.57 1.13 3.63
N PRO A 388 15.54 1.21 2.70
CA PRO A 388 16.46 0.10 2.43
C PRO A 388 17.20 -0.33 3.70
N GLY A 389 17.40 -1.62 3.91
CA GLY A 389 18.18 -2.14 5.06
C GLY A 389 17.40 -2.34 6.37
N CYS A 390 16.18 -1.79 6.50
CA CYS A 390 15.25 -2.20 7.54
C CYS A 390 14.75 -3.62 7.22
N LYS A 391 15.31 -4.64 7.89
CA LYS A 391 14.79 -6.01 7.80
C LYS A 391 13.38 -6.02 8.39
N GLY A 392 12.38 -6.31 7.56
CA GLY A 392 10.97 -6.46 7.95
C GLY A 392 10.68 -7.79 8.64
#